data_AF-A0AAW1PZI4-F1
#
_entry.id   AF-A0AAW1PZI4-F1
#
_cell.length_a   1.000
_cell.length_b   1.000
_cell.length_c   1.000
_cell.angle_alpha   90.00
_cell.angle_beta   90.00
_cell.angle_gamma   90.00
#
_symmetry.space_group_name_H-M   'P 1'
#
loop_
_entity.id
_entity.type
_entity.pdbx_description
1 polymer ?
#
loop_
_entity_poly.entity_id
_entity_poly.type
_entity_poly.pdbx_seq_one_letter_code
_entity_poly.pdbx_strand_id
1 'polypeptide(L)'
;MSASGVDKAVEKLRQCLAADQAYEGQQIALTTHSRLRSRKRLVESYQLLEQAAVLQLQQGQVTCGAELAGLLVQDFKKDKVIADDQSLLRLAFTGILENSKRSLPDTPLVHFLILLQQALAEASLPLVQLLKEEYASALAVDESLPMLFEQIMSRHFQIAPRGNMGGMMASMLEMLNGFGQADE
;
A
#
# COMPACT_ATOMS: atom_id res chain seq x y z
N MET A 1 -3.86 22.00 28.95
CA MET A 1 -4.39 20.90 28.11
C MET A 1 -3.55 19.68 28.40
N SER A 2 -4.11 18.63 29.02
CA SER A 2 -3.34 17.45 29.39
C SER A 2 -2.92 16.69 28.13
N ALA A 3 -1.61 16.56 27.88
CA ALA A 3 -1.07 15.75 26.81
C ALA A 3 -1.72 14.35 26.83
N SER A 4 -2.28 13.94 25.69
CA SER A 4 -2.98 12.67 25.56
C SER A 4 -2.01 11.52 25.91
N GLY A 5 -2.57 10.35 26.25
CA GLY A 5 -1.75 9.17 26.51
C GLY A 5 -0.86 8.79 25.32
N VAL A 6 -1.27 9.19 24.11
CA VAL A 6 -0.52 9.03 22.85
C VAL A 6 0.68 9.97 22.83
N ASP A 7 0.49 11.28 23.05
CA ASP A 7 1.57 12.28 22.98
C ASP A 7 2.71 11.95 23.94
N LYS A 8 2.40 11.49 25.15
CA LYS A 8 3.42 11.09 26.13
C LYS A 8 4.20 9.85 25.70
N ALA A 9 3.57 8.91 25.01
CA ALA A 9 4.24 7.71 24.52
C ALA A 9 5.14 8.04 23.32
N VAL A 10 4.68 8.89 22.41
CA VAL A 10 5.46 9.35 21.26
C VAL A 10 6.65 10.19 21.71
N GLU A 11 6.50 11.04 22.73
CA GLU A 11 7.63 11.81 23.27
C GLU A 11 8.71 10.92 23.88
N LYS A 12 8.31 9.87 24.63
CA LYS A 12 9.26 8.87 25.14
C LYS A 12 9.94 8.09 24.03
N LEU A 13 9.19 7.71 23.00
CA LEU A 13 9.75 7.07 21.80
C LEU A 13 10.81 7.96 21.14
N ARG A 14 10.57 9.28 21.00
CA ARG A 14 11.57 10.24 20.49
C ARG A 14 12.84 10.23 21.33
N GLN A 15 12.71 10.23 22.66
CA GLN A 15 13.85 10.19 23.58
C GLN A 15 14.66 8.91 23.44
N CYS A 16 13.99 7.75 23.34
CA CYS A 16 14.66 6.47 23.09
C CYS A 16 15.39 6.46 21.74
N LEU A 17 14.78 6.99 20.68
CA LEU A 17 15.40 7.08 19.37
C LEU A 17 16.62 8.02 19.36
N ALA A 18 16.57 9.13 20.09
CA ALA A 18 17.73 10.02 20.26
C ALA A 18 18.89 9.34 21.01
N ALA A 19 18.60 8.31 21.81
CA ALA A 19 19.58 7.49 22.52
C ALA A 19 20.00 6.22 21.76
N ASP A 20 19.61 6.08 20.48
CA ASP A 20 19.82 4.88 19.64
C ASP A 20 19.19 3.58 20.20
N GLN A 21 18.14 3.73 21.01
CA GLN A 21 17.39 2.65 21.67
C GLN A 21 16.04 2.44 20.95
N ALA A 22 16.11 2.16 19.65
CA ALA A 22 14.94 2.09 18.78
C ALA A 22 13.95 0.98 19.20
N TYR A 23 14.48 -0.16 19.65
CA TYR A 23 13.68 -1.30 20.08
C TYR A 23 12.94 -1.02 21.40
N GLU A 24 13.61 -0.44 22.39
CA GLU A 24 13.00 -0.02 23.65
C GLU A 24 11.89 1.00 23.39
N GLY A 25 12.15 1.95 22.50
CA GLY A 25 11.15 2.89 22.02
C GLY A 25 9.93 2.19 21.42
N GLN A 26 10.15 1.21 20.54
CA GLN A 26 9.08 0.40 19.94
C GLN A 26 8.23 -0.32 20.99
N GLN A 27 8.87 -0.89 22.02
CA GLN A 27 8.16 -1.60 23.09
C GLN A 27 7.25 -0.66 23.91
N ILE A 28 7.65 0.60 24.09
CA ILE A 28 6.81 1.63 24.72
C ILE A 28 5.54 1.87 23.89
N ALA A 29 5.69 1.97 22.56
CA ALA A 29 4.56 2.13 21.64
C ALA A 29 3.63 0.92 21.67
N LEU A 30 4.16 -0.30 21.56
CA LEU A 30 3.38 -1.56 21.58
C LEU A 30 2.63 -1.76 22.90
N THR A 31 3.27 -1.48 24.04
CA THR A 31 2.64 -1.61 25.37
C THR A 31 1.51 -0.59 25.53
N THR A 32 1.75 0.66 25.11
CA THR A 32 0.74 1.73 25.19
C THR A 32 -0.43 1.43 24.25
N HIS A 33 -0.14 0.94 23.05
CA HIS A 33 -1.11 0.50 22.07
C HIS A 33 -2.05 -0.59 22.63
N SER A 34 -1.48 -1.67 23.18
CA SER A 34 -2.26 -2.76 23.80
C SER A 34 -3.20 -2.25 24.90
N ARG A 35 -2.72 -1.32 25.73
CA ARG A 35 -3.53 -0.68 26.77
C ARG A 35 -4.64 0.21 26.21
N LEU A 36 -4.41 0.93 25.11
CA LEU A 36 -5.44 1.74 24.46
C LEU A 36 -6.53 0.84 23.85
N ARG A 37 -6.14 -0.27 23.22
CA ARG A 37 -7.06 -1.29 22.71
C ARG A 37 -7.90 -1.94 23.80
N SER A 38 -7.31 -2.29 24.95
CA SER A 38 -8.05 -2.90 26.07
C SER A 38 -9.12 -1.95 26.64
N ARG A 39 -8.91 -0.63 26.51
CA ARG A 39 -9.87 0.41 26.88
C ARG A 39 -10.80 0.82 25.73
N LYS A 40 -10.82 0.09 24.61
CA LYS A 40 -11.61 0.37 23.39
C LYS A 40 -11.36 1.75 22.77
N ARG A 41 -10.21 2.38 23.05
CA ARG A 41 -9.82 3.67 22.46
C ARG A 41 -9.13 3.44 21.10
N LEU A 42 -9.88 2.90 20.14
CA LEU A 42 -9.34 2.41 18.87
C LEU A 42 -8.67 3.52 18.04
N VAL A 43 -9.33 4.69 17.93
CA VAL A 43 -8.79 5.80 17.13
C VAL A 43 -7.41 6.25 17.62
N GLU A 44 -7.25 6.37 18.94
CA GLU A 44 -5.97 6.75 19.56
C GLU A 44 -4.92 5.65 19.46
N SER A 45 -5.35 4.39 19.53
CA SER A 45 -4.49 3.24 19.29
C SER A 45 -3.89 3.26 17.88
N TYR A 46 -4.69 3.59 16.87
CA TYR A 46 -4.23 3.75 15.50
C TYR A 46 -3.29 4.96 15.34
N GLN A 47 -3.66 6.11 15.92
CA GLN A 47 -2.83 7.31 15.88
C GLN A 47 -1.45 7.07 16.49
N LEU A 48 -1.39 6.31 17.58
CA LEU A 48 -0.12 5.95 18.21
C LEU A 48 0.76 5.10 17.29
N LEU A 49 0.20 4.06 16.66
CA LEU A 49 0.95 3.20 15.75
C LEU A 49 1.45 3.97 14.53
N GLU A 50 0.58 4.79 13.94
CA GLU A 50 0.91 5.68 12.83
C GLU A 50 2.08 6.60 13.18
N GLN A 51 1.96 7.39 14.26
CA GLN A 51 2.98 8.34 14.67
C GLN A 51 4.31 7.64 15.04
N ALA A 52 4.23 6.48 15.70
CA ALA A 52 5.41 5.72 16.07
C ALA A 52 6.12 5.11 14.85
N ALA A 53 5.37 4.54 13.90
CA ALA A 53 5.92 4.00 12.65
C ALA A 53 6.61 5.10 11.84
N VAL A 54 5.95 6.23 11.63
CA VAL A 54 6.51 7.38 10.91
C VAL A 54 7.80 7.86 11.56
N LEU A 55 7.82 8.01 12.88
CA LEU A 55 8.99 8.51 13.60
C LEU A 55 10.20 7.57 13.47
N GLN A 56 9.99 6.26 13.62
CA GLN A 56 11.07 5.28 13.46
C GLN A 56 11.60 5.23 12.02
N LEU A 57 10.70 5.28 11.03
CA LEU A 57 11.09 5.29 9.63
C LEU A 57 11.86 6.56 9.26
N GLN A 58 11.46 7.74 9.76
CA GLN A 58 12.20 8.99 9.59
C GLN A 58 13.63 8.90 10.13
N GLN A 59 13.84 8.19 11.26
CA GLN A 59 15.17 7.95 11.83
C GLN A 59 15.94 6.80 11.15
N GLY A 60 15.36 6.12 10.17
CA GLY A 60 16.04 5.05 9.42
C GLY A 60 15.91 3.67 10.03
N GLN A 61 15.11 3.54 11.08
CA GLN A 61 14.80 2.29 11.73
C GLN A 61 13.69 1.56 10.95
N VAL A 62 14.04 1.11 9.74
CA VAL A 62 13.08 0.61 8.74
C VAL A 62 12.33 -0.63 9.25
N THR A 63 13.03 -1.59 9.86
CA THR A 63 12.42 -2.82 10.39
C THR A 63 11.38 -2.51 11.45
N CYS A 64 11.77 -1.77 12.50
CA CYS A 64 10.89 -1.45 13.62
C CYS A 64 9.66 -0.64 13.16
N GLY A 65 9.87 0.33 12.27
CA GLY A 65 8.76 1.14 11.77
C GLY A 65 7.84 0.36 10.82
N ALA A 66 8.37 -0.55 10.01
CA ALA A 66 7.58 -1.45 9.15
C ALA A 66 6.73 -2.44 9.97
N GLU A 67 7.24 -2.93 11.10
CA GLU A 67 6.47 -3.78 12.01
C GLU A 67 5.27 -3.04 12.61
N LEU A 68 5.47 -1.79 13.06
CA LEU A 68 4.39 -0.96 13.60
C LEU A 68 3.33 -0.61 12.54
N ALA A 69 3.79 -0.32 11.31
CA ALA A 69 2.95 -0.14 10.14
C ALA A 69 2.11 -1.39 9.81
N GLY A 70 2.75 -2.56 9.77
CA GLY A 70 2.08 -3.83 9.54
C GLY A 70 1.03 -4.14 10.61
N LEU A 71 1.33 -3.83 11.87
CA LEU A 71 0.37 -3.97 12.96
C LEU A 71 -0.84 -3.04 12.78
N LEU A 72 -0.64 -1.80 12.35
CA LEU A 72 -1.73 -0.86 12.05
C LEU A 72 -2.68 -1.41 10.96
N VAL A 73 -2.12 -1.99 9.90
CA VAL A 73 -2.92 -2.64 8.83
C VAL A 73 -3.70 -3.83 9.36
N GLN A 74 -3.06 -4.69 10.17
CA GLN A 74 -3.73 -5.84 10.78
C GLN A 74 -4.90 -5.40 11.66
N ASP A 75 -4.73 -4.32 12.40
CA ASP A 75 -5.75 -3.73 13.25
C ASP A 75 -6.91 -3.15 12.44
N PHE A 76 -6.64 -2.42 11.36
CA PHE A 76 -7.69 -1.94 10.45
C PHE A 76 -8.52 -3.09 9.88
N LYS A 77 -7.86 -4.18 9.47
CA LYS A 77 -8.54 -5.38 8.98
C LYS A 77 -9.40 -6.02 10.07
N LYS A 78 -8.87 -6.16 11.28
CA LYS A 78 -9.57 -6.76 12.42
C LYS A 78 -10.81 -5.94 12.82
N ASP A 79 -10.66 -4.63 12.84
CA ASP A 79 -11.71 -3.70 13.28
C ASP A 79 -12.64 -3.27 12.14
N LYS A 80 -12.45 -3.83 10.93
CA LYS A 80 -13.24 -3.57 9.72
C LYS A 80 -13.33 -2.07 9.38
N VAL A 81 -12.22 -1.36 9.53
CA VAL A 81 -12.12 0.05 9.18
C VAL A 81 -12.35 0.19 7.67
N ILE A 82 -13.25 1.09 7.28
CA ILE A 82 -13.54 1.38 5.88
C ILE A 82 -12.33 2.10 5.28
N ALA A 83 -11.90 1.68 4.09
CA ALA A 83 -10.82 2.33 3.36
C ALA A 83 -11.28 3.68 2.78
N ASP A 84 -11.40 4.68 3.66
CA ASP A 84 -11.62 6.08 3.33
C ASP A 84 -10.29 6.83 3.18
N ASP A 85 -10.35 8.08 2.69
CA ASP A 85 -9.16 8.91 2.47
C ASP A 85 -8.31 9.06 3.74
N GLN A 86 -8.94 9.10 4.92
CA GLN A 86 -8.23 9.19 6.19
C GLN A 86 -7.47 7.89 6.52
N SER A 87 -8.09 6.73 6.33
CA SER A 87 -7.47 5.43 6.54
C SER A 87 -6.34 5.18 5.52
N LEU A 88 -6.52 5.67 4.29
CA LEU A 88 -5.48 5.66 3.26
C LEU A 88 -4.34 6.62 3.61
N LEU A 89 -4.61 7.84 4.08
CA LEU A 89 -3.58 8.80 4.50
C LEU A 89 -2.72 8.26 5.64
N ARG A 90 -3.33 7.54 6.61
CA ARG A 90 -2.59 6.90 7.71
C ARG A 90 -1.66 5.78 7.26
N LEU A 91 -1.99 5.12 6.15
CA LEU A 91 -1.17 4.06 5.55
C LEU A 91 -0.21 4.59 4.49
N ALA A 92 -0.52 5.72 3.87
CA ALA A 92 0.23 6.26 2.75
C ALA A 92 1.61 6.77 3.17
N PHE A 93 1.91 6.81 4.48
CA PHE A 93 3.20 7.25 4.99
C PHE A 93 3.66 8.54 4.32
N THR A 94 2.74 9.46 4.00
CA THR A 94 3.06 10.68 3.26
C THR A 94 4.13 11.47 4.00
N GLY A 95 4.13 11.44 5.34
CA GLY A 95 5.22 12.00 6.17
C GLY A 95 6.59 11.30 6.08
N ILE A 96 6.71 10.12 5.49
CA ILE A 96 7.98 9.43 5.21
C ILE A 96 8.49 9.85 3.82
N LEU A 97 7.64 9.90 2.80
CA LEU A 97 8.04 10.31 1.45
C LEU A 97 8.24 11.84 1.35
N GLU A 98 7.41 12.63 2.01
CA GLU A 98 7.48 14.09 1.97
C GLU A 98 8.55 14.66 2.91
N ASN A 99 8.89 13.96 3.99
CA ASN A 99 9.79 14.51 5.03
C ASN A 99 11.10 13.73 5.22
N SER A 100 11.27 12.58 4.56
CA SER A 100 12.62 12.02 4.44
C SER A 100 13.35 12.79 3.34
N LYS A 101 14.38 13.55 3.71
CA LYS A 101 15.44 14.00 2.78
C LYS A 101 16.23 12.82 2.19
N ARG A 102 15.63 11.63 2.11
CA ARG A 102 16.24 10.46 1.50
C ARG A 102 15.81 10.49 0.05
N SER A 103 16.79 10.64 -0.84
CA SER A 103 16.57 10.33 -2.25
C SER A 103 16.00 8.92 -2.33
N LEU A 104 14.96 8.75 -3.15
CA LEU A 104 14.47 7.42 -3.46
C LEU A 104 15.65 6.55 -3.93
N PRO A 105 15.72 5.28 -3.52
CA PRO A 105 16.84 4.43 -3.91
C PRO A 105 16.83 4.28 -5.43
N ASP A 106 17.99 4.52 -6.03
CA ASP A 106 18.22 4.35 -7.47
C ASP A 106 18.13 2.86 -7.80
N THR A 107 16.93 2.42 -8.18
CA THR A 107 16.60 1.03 -8.47
C THR A 107 15.70 0.95 -9.68
N PRO A 108 15.76 -0.15 -10.46
CA PRO A 108 14.88 -0.34 -11.61
C PRO A 108 13.39 -0.23 -11.25
N LEU A 109 12.97 -0.70 -10.08
CA LEU A 109 11.57 -0.62 -9.66
C LEU A 109 11.13 0.82 -9.36
N VAL A 110 11.98 1.62 -8.68
CA VAL A 110 11.69 3.03 -8.44
C VAL A 110 11.64 3.81 -9.75
N HIS A 111 12.58 3.57 -10.67
CA HIS A 111 12.55 4.17 -12.01
C HIS A 111 11.28 3.81 -12.77
N PHE A 112 10.88 2.54 -12.75
CA PHE A 112 9.62 2.08 -13.33
C PHE A 112 8.42 2.85 -12.76
N LEU A 113 8.32 2.99 -11.44
CA LEU A 113 7.18 3.67 -10.81
C LEU A 113 7.09 5.15 -11.18
N ILE A 114 8.24 5.85 -11.26
CA ILE A 114 8.31 7.25 -11.69
C ILE A 114 7.84 7.40 -13.15
N LEU A 115 8.35 6.56 -14.04
CA LEU A 115 8.00 6.59 -15.46
C LEU A 115 6.54 6.15 -15.70
N LEU A 116 6.05 5.17 -14.94
CA LEU A 116 4.66 4.71 -15.00
C LEU A 116 3.71 5.84 -14.61
N GLN A 117 4.03 6.60 -13.56
CA GLN A 117 3.22 7.75 -13.15
C GLN A 117 3.13 8.81 -14.26
N GLN A 118 4.24 9.10 -14.94
CA GLN A 118 4.24 10.02 -16.09
C GLN A 118 3.42 9.47 -17.27
N ALA A 119 3.58 8.18 -17.58
CA ALA A 119 2.85 7.53 -18.67
C ALA A 119 1.33 7.47 -18.43
N LEU A 120 0.92 7.30 -17.17
CA LEU A 120 -0.48 7.39 -16.74
C LEU A 120 -1.00 8.82 -16.85
N ALA A 121 -0.23 9.83 -16.42
CA ALA A 121 -0.63 11.24 -16.52
C ALA A 121 -0.89 11.67 -17.99
N GLU A 122 -0.10 11.15 -18.93
CA GLU A 122 -0.29 11.37 -20.37
C GLU A 122 -1.34 10.45 -21.01
N ALA A 123 -1.95 9.54 -20.23
CA ALA A 123 -2.87 8.51 -20.70
C ALA A 123 -2.36 7.76 -21.95
N SER A 124 -1.07 7.39 -21.95
CA SER A 124 -0.43 6.71 -23.08
C SER A 124 -0.29 5.21 -22.85
N LEU A 125 -1.27 4.44 -23.31
CA LEU A 125 -1.24 2.97 -23.26
C LEU A 125 0.04 2.36 -23.89
N PRO A 126 0.52 2.82 -25.06
CA PRO A 126 1.75 2.28 -25.67
C PRO A 126 2.97 2.46 -24.77
N LEU A 127 3.11 3.62 -24.14
CA LEU A 127 4.22 3.89 -23.22
C LEU A 127 4.15 2.98 -22.00
N VAL A 128 2.95 2.74 -21.46
CA VAL A 128 2.78 1.86 -20.31
C VAL A 128 3.11 0.39 -20.65
N GLN A 129 2.75 -0.09 -21.85
CA GLN A 129 3.13 -1.44 -22.30
C GLN A 129 4.65 -1.56 -22.50
N LEU A 130 5.29 -0.55 -23.09
CA LEU A 130 6.74 -0.51 -23.24
C LEU A 130 7.45 -0.57 -21.89
N LEU A 131 6.99 0.20 -20.90
CA LEU A 131 7.53 0.17 -19.54
C LEU A 131 7.36 -1.21 -18.87
N LYS A 132 6.23 -1.88 -19.10
CA LYS A 132 6.00 -3.23 -18.56
C LYS A 132 7.00 -4.24 -19.11
N GLU A 133 7.29 -4.17 -20.41
CA GLU A 133 8.25 -5.06 -21.08
C GLU A 133 9.68 -4.79 -20.62
N GLU A 134 10.09 -3.52 -20.63
CA GLU A 134 11.46 -3.11 -20.28
C GLU A 134 11.81 -3.43 -18.82
N TYR A 135 10.85 -3.28 -17.90
CA TYR A 135 11.04 -3.51 -16.47
C TYR A 135 10.50 -4.87 -15.99
N ALA A 136 10.25 -5.82 -16.89
CA ALA A 136 9.69 -7.13 -16.55
C ALA A 136 10.46 -7.85 -15.44
N SER A 137 11.80 -7.82 -15.47
CA SER A 137 12.64 -8.42 -14.42
C SER A 137 12.51 -7.73 -13.07
N ALA A 138 12.28 -6.42 -13.04
CA ALA A 138 12.05 -5.67 -11.79
C ALA A 138 10.66 -5.96 -11.20
N LEU A 139 9.67 -6.18 -12.05
CA LEU A 139 8.31 -6.55 -11.65
C LEU A 139 8.20 -8.00 -11.19
N ALA A 140 9.07 -8.89 -11.68
CA ALA A 140 9.11 -10.30 -11.29
C ALA A 140 9.62 -10.54 -9.86
N VAL A 141 10.12 -9.51 -9.18
CA VAL A 141 10.63 -9.59 -7.80
C VAL A 141 9.53 -9.93 -6.80
N ASP A 142 8.28 -9.57 -7.10
CA ASP A 142 7.11 -9.85 -6.25
C ASP A 142 5.92 -10.21 -7.15
N GLU A 143 5.36 -11.40 -6.91
CA GLU A 143 4.25 -11.98 -7.69
C GLU A 143 2.98 -11.13 -7.67
N SER A 144 2.82 -10.24 -6.69
CA SER A 144 1.67 -9.32 -6.60
C SER A 144 1.80 -8.11 -7.53
N LEU A 145 3.01 -7.69 -7.91
CA LEU A 145 3.25 -6.48 -8.70
C LEU A 145 2.62 -6.55 -10.10
N PRO A 146 2.72 -7.65 -10.86
CA PRO A 146 2.01 -7.80 -12.13
C PRO A 146 0.49 -7.68 -11.97
N MET A 147 -0.09 -8.24 -10.91
CA MET A 147 -1.53 -8.16 -10.65
C MET A 147 -1.97 -6.73 -10.34
N LEU A 148 -1.21 -6.01 -9.52
CA LEU A 148 -1.46 -4.61 -9.20
C LEU A 148 -1.35 -3.72 -10.45
N PHE A 149 -0.37 -3.98 -11.30
CA PHE A 149 -0.21 -3.28 -12.57
C PHE A 149 -1.46 -3.43 -13.46
N GLU A 150 -1.98 -4.66 -13.65
CA GLU A 150 -3.19 -4.88 -14.43
C GLU A 150 -4.43 -4.18 -13.83
N GLN A 151 -4.53 -4.12 -12.49
CA GLN A 151 -5.59 -3.36 -11.81
C GLN A 151 -5.47 -1.85 -12.08
N ILE A 152 -4.26 -1.30 -12.12
CA ILE A 152 -4.01 0.11 -12.47
C ILE A 152 -4.45 0.36 -13.92
N MET A 153 -4.07 -0.54 -14.84
CA MET A 153 -4.41 -0.43 -16.26
C MET A 153 -5.91 -0.45 -16.51
N SER A 154 -6.60 -1.43 -15.93
CA SER A 154 -8.05 -1.55 -16.06
C SER A 154 -8.79 -0.32 -15.53
N ARG A 155 -8.35 0.23 -14.39
CA ARG A 155 -8.99 1.42 -13.79
C ARG A 155 -8.68 2.71 -14.56
N HIS A 156 -7.44 2.91 -14.99
CA HIS A 156 -7.01 4.18 -15.59
C HIS A 156 -7.40 4.30 -17.06
N PHE A 157 -7.38 3.20 -17.81
CA PHE A 157 -7.69 3.20 -19.23
C PHE A 157 -9.08 2.64 -19.55
N GLN A 158 -9.84 2.21 -18.53
CA GLN A 158 -11.13 1.52 -18.69
C GLN A 158 -11.03 0.31 -19.66
N ILE A 159 -9.84 -0.28 -19.76
CA ILE A 159 -9.63 -1.47 -20.58
C ILE A 159 -10.23 -2.62 -19.79
N ALA A 160 -11.32 -3.20 -20.29
CA ALA A 160 -11.85 -4.45 -19.73
C ALA A 160 -10.70 -5.47 -19.68
N PRO A 161 -10.49 -6.18 -18.55
CA PRO A 161 -9.47 -7.21 -18.47
C PRO A 161 -9.67 -8.11 -19.68
N ARG A 162 -8.62 -8.28 -20.50
CA ARG A 162 -8.69 -9.06 -21.74
C ARG A 162 -9.48 -10.32 -21.43
N GLY A 163 -10.69 -10.34 -21.97
CA GLY A 163 -11.71 -11.32 -21.60
C GLY A 163 -11.08 -12.69 -21.68
N ASN A 164 -11.18 -13.39 -20.57
CA ASN A 164 -10.90 -14.81 -20.39
C ASN A 164 -11.20 -15.56 -21.70
N MET A 165 -10.38 -16.54 -22.07
CA MET A 165 -10.56 -17.41 -23.24
C MET A 165 -12.00 -17.97 -23.42
N GLY A 166 -12.84 -17.89 -22.38
CA GLY A 166 -14.28 -18.13 -22.39
C GLY A 166 -15.14 -17.16 -23.21
N GLY A 167 -14.71 -15.93 -23.53
CA GLY A 167 -15.45 -15.02 -24.40
C GLY A 167 -15.44 -15.46 -25.87
N MET A 168 -14.27 -15.87 -26.38
CA MET A 168 -14.16 -16.51 -27.70
C MET A 168 -14.89 -17.85 -27.73
N MET A 169 -14.84 -18.62 -26.64
CA MET A 169 -15.54 -19.91 -26.57
C MET A 169 -17.07 -19.74 -26.53
N ALA A 170 -17.59 -18.70 -25.87
CA ALA A 170 -19.02 -18.36 -25.86
C ALA A 170 -19.51 -17.93 -27.26
N SER A 171 -18.75 -17.07 -27.96
CA SER A 171 -19.07 -16.69 -29.34
C SER A 171 -19.03 -17.88 -30.31
N MET A 172 -18.15 -18.87 -30.07
CA MET A 172 -18.09 -20.10 -30.87
C MET A 172 -19.25 -21.06 -30.56
N LEU A 173 -19.68 -21.15 -29.29
CA LEU A 173 -20.83 -21.95 -28.85
C LEU A 173 -22.15 -21.37 -29.34
N GLU A 174 -22.30 -20.04 -29.37
CA GLU A 174 -23.47 -19.36 -29.98
C GLU A 174 -23.52 -19.58 -31.50
N MET A 175 -22.38 -19.51 -32.20
CA MET A 175 -22.33 -19.84 -33.62
C MET A 175 -22.75 -21.29 -33.88
N LEU A 176 -22.23 -22.25 -33.10
CA LEU A 176 -22.60 -23.67 -33.20
C LEU A 176 -24.07 -23.93 -32.87
N ASN A 177 -24.64 -23.20 -31.91
CA ASN A 177 -26.06 -23.29 -31.55
C ASN A 177 -26.98 -22.60 -32.57
N GLY A 178 -26.44 -21.67 -33.38
CA GLY A 178 -27.13 -21.02 -34.50
C GLY A 178 -27.19 -21.85 -35.79
N PHE A 179 -26.39 -22.91 -35.92
CA PHE A 179 -26.45 -23.84 -37.05
C PHE A 179 -27.51 -24.96 -36.90
N GLY A 180 -28.27 -24.97 -35.79
CA GLY A 180 -29.25 -26.02 -35.47
C GLY A 180 -30.72 -25.65 -35.71
N GLN A 181 -31.02 -24.48 -36.25
CA GLN A 181 -32.39 -24.06 -36.56
C GLN A 181 -32.46 -23.42 -37.96
N ALA A 182 -32.41 -24.27 -38.98
CA ALA A 182 -32.94 -23.95 -40.30
C ALA A 182 -33.69 -25.18 -40.82
N ASP A 183 -35.01 -25.01 -40.87
CA ASP A 183 -36.01 -25.69 -41.71
C ASP A 183 -36.38 -27.17 -41.43
N GLU A 184 -37.69 -27.33 -41.11
CA GLU A 184 -38.64 -28.47 -41.25
C GLU A 184 -38.22 -29.92 -40.90
#